data_AF-A0A8D8AK62-F1
#
_entry.id   AF-A0A8D8AK62-F1
#
_cell.length_a   1.000
_cell.length_b   1.000
_cell.length_c   1.000
_cell.angle_alpha   90.00
_cell.angle_beta   90.00
_cell.angle_gamma   90.00
#
_symmetry.space_group_name_H-M   'P 1'
#
loop_
_entity.id
_entity.type
_entity.pdbx_description
1 polymer ?
#
loop_
_entity_poly.entity_id
_entity_poly.type
_entity_poly.pdbx_seq_one_letter_code
_entity_poly.pdbx_strand_id
1 'polypeptide(L)'
;MSPAFLAVVAVILCILFRLLNVNSQPQIPQMFCRDGQFMECFNKIAPMLREPYIPTRLWGFSGHIQTIIHSIIGRVKCPWPLGERVYLALTDGSTLTYDLYQPLINGVEDDITVAICPGIGNSSESVYIRTFVHYAQCHGYRCAVLNHIGVLDSVQVTSGRIFTYGHTDDYSAMINHLLKKYPTTNIVSVGF
;
A
#
# COMPACT_ATOMS: atom_id res chain seq x y z
N MET A 1 -29.36 -38.84 -13.80
CA MET A 1 -28.80 -37.56 -14.28
C MET A 1 -28.23 -37.80 -15.66
N SER A 2 -28.47 -36.91 -16.64
CA SER A 2 -27.96 -37.15 -18.00
C SER A 2 -26.43 -36.97 -18.05
N PRO A 3 -25.72 -37.70 -18.94
CA PRO A 3 -24.28 -37.50 -19.14
C PRO A 3 -23.92 -36.05 -19.50
N ALA A 4 -24.77 -35.37 -20.27
CA ALA A 4 -24.59 -33.96 -20.62
C ALA A 4 -24.62 -33.04 -19.39
N PHE A 5 -25.55 -33.28 -18.45
CA PHE A 5 -25.60 -32.50 -17.21
C PHE A 5 -24.33 -32.69 -16.37
N LEU A 6 -23.85 -33.93 -16.24
CA LEU A 6 -22.62 -34.23 -15.50
C LEU A 6 -21.39 -33.57 -16.15
N ALA A 7 -21.32 -33.55 -17.49
CA ALA A 7 -20.24 -32.89 -18.22
C ALA A 7 -20.22 -31.37 -17.96
N VAL A 8 -21.38 -30.71 -17.97
CA VAL A 8 -21.49 -29.28 -17.65
C VAL A 8 -21.01 -28.99 -16.22
N VAL A 9 -21.44 -29.79 -15.25
CA VAL A 9 -20.99 -29.64 -13.85
C VAL A 9 -19.47 -29.81 -13.74
N ALA A 10 -18.89 -30.82 -14.40
CA ALA A 10 -17.45 -31.03 -14.39
C ALA A 10 -16.67 -29.84 -14.97
N VAL A 11 -17.13 -29.26 -16.08
CA VAL A 11 -16.52 -28.06 -16.68
C VAL A 11 -16.56 -26.87 -15.72
N ILE A 12 -17.70 -26.64 -15.07
CA ILE A 12 -17.84 -25.56 -14.07
C ILE A 12 -16.84 -25.76 -12.93
N LEU A 13 -16.72 -26.97 -12.40
CA LEU A 13 -15.78 -27.28 -11.32
C LEU A 13 -14.33 -27.05 -11.77
N CYS A 14 -13.94 -27.46 -12.98
CA CYS A 14 -12.61 -27.20 -13.51
C CYS A 14 -12.30 -25.70 -13.61
N ILE A 15 -13.27 -24.89 -14.07
CA ILE A 15 -13.13 -23.43 -14.12
C ILE A 15 -12.96 -22.86 -12.72
N LEU A 16 -13.80 -23.27 -11.77
CA LEU A 16 -13.73 -22.80 -10.38
C LEU A 16 -12.39 -23.18 -9.73
N PHE A 17 -11.92 -24.41 -9.91
CA PHE A 17 -10.61 -24.85 -9.39
C PHE A 17 -9.46 -23.99 -9.92
N ARG A 18 -9.54 -23.59 -11.20
CA ARG A 18 -8.55 -22.71 -11.83
C ARG A 18 -8.67 -21.27 -11.31
N LEU A 19 -9.88 -20.71 -11.24
CA LEU A 19 -10.11 -19.34 -10.76
C LEU A 19 -9.73 -19.14 -9.30
N LEU A 20 -9.99 -20.14 -8.47
CA LEU A 20 -9.68 -20.14 -7.05
C LEU A 20 -8.22 -20.53 -6.77
N ASN A 21 -7.44 -20.88 -7.80
CA ASN A 21 -6.04 -21.31 -7.67
C ASN A 21 -5.87 -22.43 -6.62
N VAL A 22 -6.84 -23.36 -6.54
CA VAL A 22 -6.89 -24.38 -5.47
C VAL A 22 -5.66 -25.30 -5.48
N ASN A 23 -5.06 -25.50 -6.66
CA ASN A 23 -3.87 -26.35 -6.82
C ASN A 23 -2.55 -25.57 -6.70
N SER A 24 -2.59 -24.25 -6.48
CA SER A 24 -1.37 -23.47 -6.29
C SER A 24 -0.74 -23.81 -4.95
N GLN A 25 0.51 -24.27 -4.96
CA GLN A 25 1.23 -24.55 -3.73
C GLN A 25 1.92 -23.28 -3.21
N PRO A 26 1.75 -22.94 -1.92
CA PRO A 26 2.53 -21.89 -1.27
C PRO A 26 4.03 -22.07 -1.53
N GLN A 27 4.70 -20.98 -1.90
CA GLN A 27 6.15 -20.96 -2.11
C GLN A 27 6.80 -20.06 -1.07
N ILE A 28 8.06 -20.36 -0.73
CA ILE A 28 8.89 -19.47 0.07
C ILE A 28 9.23 -18.25 -0.79
N PRO A 29 9.09 -17.01 -0.28
CA PRO A 29 9.42 -15.82 -1.05
C PRO A 29 10.92 -15.79 -1.39
N GLN A 30 11.23 -15.35 -2.61
CA GLN A 30 12.61 -15.16 -3.03
C GLN A 30 13.11 -13.80 -2.52
N MET A 31 14.25 -13.81 -1.82
CA MET A 31 14.88 -12.60 -1.31
C MET A 31 16.16 -12.32 -2.11
N PHE A 32 16.24 -11.11 -2.65
CA PHE A 32 17.42 -10.63 -3.35
C PHE A 32 18.05 -9.51 -2.52
N CYS A 33 19.29 -9.74 -2.05
CA CYS A 33 20.02 -8.75 -1.29
C CYS A 33 21.48 -8.72 -1.75
N ARG A 34 22.01 -7.51 -2.00
CA ARG A 34 23.41 -7.32 -2.37
C ARG A 34 24.36 -7.51 -1.17
N ASP A 35 23.90 -7.17 0.04
CA ASP A 35 24.68 -7.22 1.26
C ASP A 35 24.33 -8.47 2.08
N GLY A 36 25.30 -9.38 2.21
CA GLY A 36 25.11 -10.63 2.94
C GLY A 36 24.91 -10.46 4.45
N GLN A 37 25.55 -9.46 5.07
CA GLN A 37 25.41 -9.21 6.51
C GLN A 37 24.02 -8.65 6.83
N PHE A 38 23.55 -7.71 6.00
CA PHE A 38 22.20 -7.20 6.10
C PHE A 38 21.17 -8.33 5.93
N MET A 39 21.36 -9.19 4.92
CA MET A 39 20.49 -10.34 4.71
C MET A 39 20.49 -11.30 5.90
N GLU A 40 21.64 -11.53 6.55
CA GLU A 40 21.70 -12.38 7.75
C GLU A 40 20.96 -11.75 8.94
N CYS A 41 21.14 -10.44 9.17
CA CYS A 41 20.43 -9.71 10.20
C CYS A 41 18.91 -9.74 9.96
N PHE A 42 18.48 -9.43 8.74
CA PHE A 42 17.07 -9.43 8.35
C PHE A 42 16.43 -10.79 8.54
N ASN A 43 17.13 -11.86 8.16
CA ASN A 43 16.68 -13.23 8.40
C ASN A 43 16.52 -13.59 9.88
N LYS A 44 17.34 -13.01 10.78
CA LYS A 44 17.22 -13.22 12.23
C LYS A 44 16.01 -12.49 12.81
N ILE A 45 15.72 -11.29 12.30
CA ILE A 45 14.61 -10.45 12.75
C ILE A 45 13.26 -10.94 12.19
N ALA A 46 13.25 -11.41 10.94
CA ALA A 46 12.05 -11.82 10.22
C ALA A 46 12.13 -13.28 9.73
N PRO A 47 12.23 -14.28 10.63
CA PRO A 47 12.37 -15.68 10.24
C PRO A 47 11.16 -16.23 9.46
N MET A 48 9.97 -15.65 9.64
CA MET A 48 8.74 -16.04 8.95
C MET A 48 8.80 -15.85 7.43
N LEU A 49 9.71 -15.01 6.92
CA LEU A 49 9.94 -14.88 5.48
C LEU A 49 10.64 -16.10 4.87
N ARG A 50 11.11 -17.05 5.69
CA ARG A 50 11.63 -18.34 5.24
C ARG A 50 10.55 -19.42 5.19
N GLU A 51 9.33 -19.08 5.56
CA GLU A 51 8.18 -19.98 5.53
C GLU A 51 7.30 -19.66 4.32
N PRO A 52 6.63 -20.67 3.72
CA PRO A 52 5.64 -20.41 2.68
C PRO A 52 4.49 -19.56 3.24
N TYR A 53 4.15 -18.46 2.56
CA TYR A 53 2.94 -17.72 2.89
C TYR A 53 1.71 -18.51 2.43
N ILE A 54 0.87 -18.92 3.38
CA ILE A 54 -0.36 -19.66 3.12
C ILE A 54 -1.54 -18.69 3.26
N PRO A 55 -2.10 -18.18 2.15
CA PRO A 55 -3.24 -17.29 2.22
C PRO A 55 -4.52 -18.07 2.58
N THR A 56 -5.58 -17.35 2.96
CA THR A 56 -6.88 -17.95 3.30
C THR A 56 -7.43 -18.75 2.12
N ARG A 57 -7.68 -20.05 2.28
CA ARG A 57 -7.94 -20.98 1.16
C ARG A 57 -9.01 -20.55 0.16
N LEU A 58 -10.14 -20.04 0.62
CA LEU A 58 -11.30 -19.78 -0.26
C LEU A 58 -11.17 -18.52 -1.12
N TRP A 59 -10.38 -17.54 -0.68
CA TRP A 59 -10.33 -16.23 -1.35
C TRP A 59 -8.94 -15.62 -1.46
N GLY A 60 -7.98 -16.10 -0.67
CA GLY A 60 -6.64 -15.57 -0.61
C GLY A 60 -5.69 -16.16 -1.66
N PHE A 61 -6.00 -17.28 -2.30
CA PHE A 61 -5.15 -17.84 -3.37
C PHE A 61 -5.34 -17.16 -4.74
N SER A 62 -6.42 -16.39 -4.91
CA SER A 62 -6.75 -15.71 -6.17
C SER A 62 -6.79 -14.20 -5.97
N GLY A 63 -5.85 -13.47 -6.58
CA GLY A 63 -5.79 -12.02 -6.50
C GLY A 63 -7.08 -11.35 -6.96
N HIS A 64 -7.74 -11.90 -8.00
CA HIS A 64 -9.04 -11.40 -8.46
C HIS A 64 -10.13 -11.53 -7.38
N ILE A 65 -10.19 -12.68 -6.70
CA ILE A 65 -11.17 -12.88 -5.62
C ILE A 65 -10.85 -11.98 -4.43
N GLN A 66 -9.57 -11.80 -4.08
CA GLN A 66 -9.18 -10.82 -3.05
C GLN A 66 -9.68 -9.41 -3.40
N THR A 67 -9.48 -8.96 -4.64
CA THR A 67 -9.94 -7.64 -5.10
C THR A 67 -11.47 -7.50 -5.05
N ILE A 68 -12.21 -8.53 -5.48
CA ILE A 68 -13.68 -8.52 -5.43
C ILE A 68 -14.17 -8.45 -3.98
N ILE A 69 -13.66 -9.31 -3.11
CA ILE A 69 -14.05 -9.34 -1.70
C ILE A 69 -13.69 -8.02 -1.02
N HIS A 70 -12.48 -7.49 -1.26
CA HIS A 70 -12.09 -6.19 -0.72
C HIS A 70 -12.99 -5.05 -1.24
N SER A 71 -13.41 -5.09 -2.51
CA SER A 71 -14.32 -4.09 -3.07
C SER A 71 -15.70 -4.12 -2.43
N ILE A 72 -16.16 -5.29 -1.98
CA ILE A 72 -17.48 -5.46 -1.34
C ILE A 72 -17.41 -5.21 0.17
N ILE A 73 -16.46 -5.83 0.88
CA ILE A 73 -16.39 -5.85 2.34
C ILE A 73 -15.39 -4.81 2.88
N GLY A 74 -14.25 -4.67 2.21
CA GLY A 74 -13.15 -3.80 2.65
C GLY A 74 -13.51 -2.32 2.65
N ARG A 75 -14.55 -1.91 1.91
CA ARG A 75 -15.01 -0.51 1.84
C ARG A 75 -16.05 -0.15 2.91
N VAL A 76 -16.63 -1.12 3.62
CA VAL A 76 -17.82 -0.91 4.48
C VAL A 76 -17.49 -0.20 5.79
N LYS A 77 -16.29 -0.39 6.34
CA LYS A 77 -15.84 0.20 7.62
C LYS A 77 -14.52 0.94 7.47
N CYS A 78 -14.39 1.74 6.40
CA CYS A 78 -13.16 2.48 6.16
C CYS A 78 -12.96 3.58 7.24
N PRO A 79 -11.86 3.58 7.99
CA PRO A 79 -11.57 4.61 8.99
C PRO A 79 -11.33 5.96 8.32
N TRP A 80 -11.57 7.06 9.02
CA TRP A 80 -11.22 8.41 8.53
C TRP A 80 -10.10 8.99 9.40
N PRO A 81 -8.83 8.65 9.13
CA PRO A 81 -7.70 9.28 9.80
C PRO A 81 -7.77 10.80 9.71
N LEU A 82 -7.60 11.46 10.86
CA LEU A 82 -7.46 12.91 10.90
C LEU A 82 -5.99 13.25 10.71
N GLY A 83 -5.68 13.92 9.61
CA GLY A 83 -4.34 14.35 9.24
C GLY A 83 -4.26 15.82 8.91
N GLU A 84 -3.04 16.33 8.84
CA GLU A 84 -2.71 17.68 8.38
C GLU A 84 -2.32 17.63 6.90
N ARG A 85 -3.03 18.37 6.04
CA ARG A 85 -2.60 18.55 4.65
C ARG A 85 -1.49 19.58 4.57
N VAL A 86 -0.36 19.17 4.02
CA VAL A 86 0.81 20.02 3.78
C VAL A 86 0.87 20.41 2.32
N TYR A 87 1.14 21.69 2.06
CA TYR A 87 1.25 22.27 0.71
C TYR A 87 2.70 22.66 0.43
N LEU A 88 3.21 22.24 -0.72
CA LEU A 88 4.56 22.53 -1.18
C LEU A 88 4.49 23.24 -2.54
N ALA A 89 5.03 24.44 -2.63
CA ALA A 89 5.28 25.09 -3.91
C ALA A 89 6.55 24.51 -4.53
N LEU A 90 6.42 23.92 -5.73
CA LEU A 90 7.55 23.37 -6.48
C LEU A 90 8.15 24.41 -7.43
N THR A 91 9.36 24.15 -7.90
CA THR A 91 10.14 25.09 -8.74
C THR A 91 9.50 25.35 -10.11
N ASP A 92 8.66 24.44 -10.59
CA ASP A 92 7.91 24.56 -11.84
C ASP A 92 6.55 25.27 -11.67
N GLY A 93 6.27 25.82 -10.48
CA GLY A 93 5.02 26.49 -10.14
C GLY A 93 3.88 25.55 -9.78
N SER A 94 4.09 24.24 -9.79
CA SER A 94 3.09 23.27 -9.35
C SER A 94 2.96 23.27 -7.82
N THR A 95 1.75 23.01 -7.34
CA THR A 95 1.45 22.83 -5.92
C THR A 95 1.33 21.34 -5.65
N LEU A 96 2.31 20.80 -4.94
CA LEU A 96 2.28 19.44 -4.44
C LEU A 96 1.65 19.43 -3.05
N THR A 97 0.86 18.39 -2.76
CA THR A 97 0.35 18.18 -1.40
C THR A 97 0.64 16.78 -0.93
N TYR A 98 0.72 16.64 0.39
CA TYR A 98 0.70 15.34 1.05
C TYR A 98 -0.03 15.49 2.38
N ASP A 99 -0.64 14.41 2.86
CA ASP A 99 -1.36 14.41 4.12
C ASP A 99 -0.52 13.69 5.18
N LEU A 100 -0.37 14.32 6.35
CA LEU A 100 0.47 13.89 7.46
C LEU A 100 -0.38 13.43 8.64
N TYR A 101 -0.11 12.24 9.14
CA TYR A 101 -0.87 11.59 10.21
C TYR A 101 0.07 11.20 11.35
N GLN A 102 -0.30 11.56 12.57
CA GLN A 102 0.48 11.24 13.77
C GLN A 102 0.12 9.86 14.34
N PRO A 103 1.04 9.20 15.06
CA PRO A 103 0.72 7.98 15.80
C PRO A 103 -0.52 8.14 16.70
N LEU A 104 -1.33 7.08 16.84
CA LEU A 104 -2.47 7.06 17.77
C LEU A 104 -2.10 6.49 19.15
N ILE A 105 -0.92 5.88 19.26
CA ILE A 105 -0.34 5.41 20.52
C ILE A 105 0.91 6.22 20.84
N ASN A 106 1.15 6.43 22.13
CA ASN A 106 2.34 7.13 22.64
C ASN A 106 3.38 6.13 23.15
N GLY A 107 4.63 6.58 23.27
CA GLY A 107 5.70 5.82 23.93
C GLY A 107 6.39 4.77 23.06
N VAL A 108 6.33 4.90 21.72
CA VAL A 108 7.18 4.13 20.82
C VAL A 108 8.56 4.77 20.78
N GLU A 109 9.60 3.97 21.00
CA GLU A 109 10.99 4.45 21.09
C GLU A 109 11.53 4.93 19.73
N ASP A 110 11.10 4.30 18.64
CA ASP A 110 11.57 4.61 17.30
C ASP A 110 10.75 5.73 16.64
N ASP A 111 11.42 6.79 16.19
CA ASP A 111 10.82 7.82 15.34
C ASP A 111 10.83 7.32 13.88
N ILE A 112 9.71 6.72 13.44
CA ILE A 112 9.56 6.19 12.09
C ILE A 112 8.44 6.93 11.35
N THR A 113 8.76 7.43 10.15
CA THR A 113 7.80 7.99 9.19
C THR A 113 7.64 7.03 8.02
N VAL A 114 6.43 6.49 7.86
CA VAL A 114 6.04 5.72 6.69
C VAL A 114 5.62 6.70 5.59
N ALA A 115 6.48 6.86 4.58
CA ALA A 115 6.25 7.71 3.43
C ALA A 115 5.55 6.91 2.32
N ILE A 116 4.30 7.25 2.03
CA ILE A 116 3.40 6.44 1.21
C ILE A 116 3.20 7.10 -0.15
N CYS A 117 3.55 6.37 -1.21
CA CYS A 117 3.17 6.70 -2.57
C CYS A 117 1.90 5.90 -2.92
N PRO A 118 0.74 6.56 -3.11
CA PRO A 118 -0.45 5.85 -3.52
C PRO A 118 -0.34 5.40 -4.99
N GLY A 119 -1.15 4.41 -5.36
CA GLY A 119 -1.25 3.92 -6.72
C GLY A 119 -1.70 5.00 -7.71
N ILE A 120 -1.66 4.67 -8.99
CA ILE A 120 -1.94 5.61 -10.08
C ILE A 120 -3.25 6.38 -9.87
N GLY A 121 -3.20 7.71 -9.96
CA GLY A 121 -4.38 8.58 -9.84
C GLY A 121 -5.07 8.52 -8.47
N ASN A 122 -4.40 8.08 -7.41
CA ASN A 122 -4.93 8.05 -6.06
C ASN A 122 -4.29 9.11 -5.15
N SER A 123 -4.86 9.24 -3.96
CA SER A 123 -4.43 10.21 -2.94
C SER A 123 -4.57 9.60 -1.55
N SER A 124 -4.26 10.41 -0.54
CA SER A 124 -4.59 10.15 0.87
C SER A 124 -6.07 9.85 1.13
N GLU A 125 -6.98 10.33 0.29
CA GLU A 125 -8.44 10.17 0.47
C GLU A 125 -8.94 8.80 -0.03
N SER A 126 -8.10 8.05 -0.76
CA SER A 126 -8.42 6.71 -1.24
C SER A 126 -8.65 5.72 -0.10
N VAL A 127 -9.72 4.93 -0.19
CA VAL A 127 -10.19 4.02 0.88
C VAL A 127 -9.11 3.05 1.38
N TYR A 128 -8.33 2.46 0.46
CA TYR A 128 -7.27 1.53 0.84
C TYR A 128 -6.12 2.23 1.57
N ILE A 129 -5.77 3.46 1.16
CA ILE A 129 -4.75 4.28 1.82
C ILE A 129 -5.21 4.64 3.24
N ARG A 130 -6.44 5.14 3.40
CA ARG A 130 -7.00 5.45 4.73
C ARG A 130 -6.97 4.27 5.68
N THR A 131 -7.29 3.08 5.17
CA THR A 131 -7.25 1.83 5.95
C THR A 131 -5.81 1.50 6.37
N PHE A 132 -4.86 1.59 5.45
CA PHE A 132 -3.44 1.37 5.73
C PHE A 132 -2.88 2.37 6.74
N VAL A 133 -3.14 3.67 6.53
CA VAL A 133 -2.72 4.75 7.42
C VAL A 133 -3.25 4.53 8.83
N HIS A 134 -4.56 4.26 8.98
CA HIS A 134 -5.13 4.00 10.30
C HIS A 134 -4.44 2.83 11.01
N TYR A 135 -4.22 1.73 10.30
CA TYR A 135 -3.53 0.57 10.86
C TYR A 135 -2.10 0.91 11.29
N ALA A 136 -1.34 1.62 10.45
CA ALA A 136 0.01 2.06 10.76
C ALA A 136 0.05 3.01 11.99
N GLN A 137 -0.87 3.97 12.08
CA GLN A 137 -0.97 4.86 13.24
C GLN A 137 -1.26 4.11 14.55
N CYS A 138 -2.12 3.08 14.50
CA CYS A 138 -2.41 2.21 15.65
C CYS A 138 -1.18 1.41 16.11
N HIS A 139 -0.16 1.26 15.27
CA HIS A 139 1.11 0.60 15.58
C HIS A 139 2.25 1.60 15.85
N GLY A 140 1.91 2.89 16.04
CA GLY A 140 2.87 3.88 16.49
C GLY A 140 3.61 4.63 15.38
N TYR A 141 3.24 4.42 14.12
CA TYR A 141 3.94 5.05 13.00
C TYR A 141 3.35 6.41 12.62
N ARG A 142 4.22 7.37 12.31
CA ARG A 142 3.84 8.58 11.58
C ARG A 142 3.65 8.20 10.11
N CYS A 143 2.59 8.66 9.48
CA CYS A 143 2.34 8.39 8.06
C CYS A 143 2.33 9.70 7.27
N ALA A 144 2.98 9.72 6.12
CA ALA A 144 2.92 10.82 5.17
C ALA A 144 2.51 10.27 3.81
N VAL A 145 1.34 10.68 3.30
CA VAL A 145 0.82 10.17 2.02
C VAL A 145 0.90 11.25 0.96
N LEU A 146 1.66 10.98 -0.10
CA LEU A 146 1.68 11.82 -1.29
C LEU A 146 0.27 11.94 -1.89
N ASN A 147 -0.13 13.14 -2.28
CA ASN A 147 -1.28 13.33 -3.15
C ASN A 147 -0.78 13.66 -4.56
N HIS A 148 -1.07 12.79 -5.53
CA HIS A 148 -0.71 13.04 -6.92
C HIS A 148 -1.32 14.36 -7.42
N ILE A 149 -0.50 15.19 -8.09
CA ILE A 149 -0.93 16.51 -8.56
C ILE A 149 -2.11 16.36 -9.52
N GLY A 150 -3.21 17.07 -9.22
CA GLY A 150 -4.44 17.03 -9.99
C GLY A 150 -5.44 15.93 -9.60
N VAL A 151 -5.17 15.14 -8.55
CA VAL A 151 -6.10 14.09 -8.09
C VAL A 151 -7.10 14.58 -7.04
N LEU A 152 -6.72 15.56 -6.21
CA LEU A 152 -7.61 16.08 -5.16
C LEU A 152 -8.53 17.16 -5.70
N ASP A 153 -9.84 16.94 -5.62
CA ASP A 153 -10.86 17.92 -6.06
C ASP A 153 -10.78 19.26 -5.29
N SER A 154 -10.26 19.23 -4.06
CA SER A 154 -10.11 20.39 -3.18
C SER A 154 -8.83 21.19 -3.43
N VAL A 155 -7.95 20.74 -4.32
CA VAL A 155 -6.65 21.39 -4.60
C VAL A 155 -6.60 21.79 -6.07
N GLN A 156 -6.54 23.10 -6.31
CA GLN A 156 -6.42 23.64 -7.67
C GLN A 156 -5.07 23.25 -8.30
N VAL A 157 -5.11 22.86 -9.57
CA VAL A 157 -3.89 22.68 -10.38
C VAL A 157 -3.29 24.04 -10.70
N THR A 158 -2.06 24.29 -10.26
CA THR A 158 -1.38 25.60 -10.39
C THR A 158 -0.35 25.66 -11.51
N SER A 159 -0.17 24.58 -12.28
CA SER A 159 0.80 24.51 -13.37
C SER A 159 0.22 23.83 -14.62
N GLY A 160 0.98 23.81 -15.71
CA GLY A 160 0.59 23.11 -16.94
C GLY A 160 0.70 21.59 -16.89
N ARG A 161 0.98 20.98 -15.71
CA ARG A 161 1.12 19.54 -15.56
C ARG A 161 0.27 18.96 -14.42
N ILE A 162 -0.03 17.68 -14.57
CA ILE A 162 -0.51 16.79 -13.52
C ILE A 162 0.57 15.73 -13.22
N PHE A 163 0.30 14.82 -12.29
CA PHE A 163 1.19 13.69 -12.03
C PHE A 163 1.46 12.87 -13.31
N THR A 164 2.64 12.27 -13.40
CA THR A 164 3.02 11.37 -14.51
C THR A 164 3.65 10.10 -13.95
N TYR A 165 3.37 8.96 -14.58
CA TYR A 165 3.93 7.68 -14.15
C TYR A 165 5.45 7.67 -14.28
N GLY A 166 6.15 7.27 -13.22
CA GLY A 166 7.61 7.23 -13.17
C GLY A 166 8.28 8.58 -12.88
N HIS A 167 7.52 9.67 -12.74
CA HIS A 167 8.08 10.93 -12.27
C HIS A 167 8.26 10.90 -10.75
N THR A 168 9.52 10.86 -10.30
CA THR A 168 9.87 10.68 -8.89
C THR A 168 10.09 11.98 -8.13
N ASP A 169 10.17 13.13 -8.82
CA ASP A 169 10.58 14.38 -8.19
C ASP A 169 9.52 14.89 -7.20
N ASP A 170 8.24 14.67 -7.48
CA ASP A 170 7.14 14.99 -6.55
C ASP A 170 7.30 14.21 -5.24
N TYR A 171 7.56 12.89 -5.32
CA TYR A 171 7.81 12.07 -4.12
C TYR A 171 9.11 12.49 -3.42
N SER A 172 10.18 12.77 -4.18
CA SER A 172 11.45 13.29 -3.65
C SER A 172 11.26 14.61 -2.90
N ALA A 173 10.44 15.54 -3.42
CA ALA A 173 10.12 16.80 -2.76
C ALA A 173 9.41 16.58 -1.42
N MET A 174 8.45 15.65 -1.36
CA MET A 174 7.81 15.25 -0.11
C MET A 174 8.83 14.67 0.88
N ILE A 175 9.68 13.73 0.46
CA ILE A 175 10.71 13.12 1.32
C ILE A 175 11.67 14.18 1.87
N ASN A 176 12.17 15.06 1.02
CA ASN A 176 13.07 16.14 1.43
C ASN A 176 12.40 17.09 2.43
N HIS A 177 11.11 17.38 2.25
CA HIS A 177 10.36 18.18 3.21
C HIS A 177 10.18 17.43 4.55
N LEU A 178 9.90 16.12 4.53
CA LEU A 178 9.78 15.30 5.74
C LEU A 178 11.09 15.25 6.53
N LEU A 179 12.23 15.05 5.86
CA LEU A 179 13.55 15.02 6.50
C LEU A 179 13.93 16.38 7.13
N LYS A 180 13.46 17.49 6.55
CA LYS A 180 13.61 18.82 7.15
C LYS A 180 12.70 19.02 8.36
N LYS A 181 11.43 18.58 8.27
CA LYS A 181 10.43 18.71 9.34
C LYS A 181 10.73 17.77 10.53
N TYR A 182 11.27 16.59 10.26
CA TYR A 182 11.60 15.54 11.23
C TYR A 182 13.03 15.01 11.02
N PRO A 183 14.07 15.74 11.47
CA PRO A 183 15.46 15.39 11.19
C PRO A 183 15.95 14.06 11.77
N THR A 184 15.25 13.54 12.79
CA THR A 184 15.58 12.30 13.50
C THR A 184 14.83 11.08 12.98
N THR A 185 13.88 11.27 12.07
CA THR A 185 13.01 10.18 11.64
C THR A 185 13.74 9.20 10.73
N ASN A 186 13.51 7.91 10.94
CA ASN A 186 13.81 6.89 9.95
C ASN A 186 12.64 6.81 8.96
N ILE A 187 12.92 6.97 7.67
CA ILE A 187 11.89 6.88 6.63
C ILE A 187 11.78 5.45 6.12
N VAL A 188 10.55 4.94 6.11
CA VAL A 188 10.17 3.72 5.41
C VAL A 188 9.28 4.10 4.23
N SER A 189 9.79 3.89 3.01
CA SER A 189 9.03 4.17 1.78
C SER A 189 8.13 3.00 1.41
N VAL A 190 6.85 3.27 1.16
CA VAL A 190 5.84 2.28 0.76
C VAL A 190 5.16 2.76 -0.53
N GLY A 191 5.00 1.86 -1.50
CA GLY A 191 4.30 2.12 -2.76
C GLY A 191 3.23 1.07 -3.04
N PHE A 192 2.18 1.46 -3.76
CA PHE A 192 1.04 0.63 -4.16
C PHE A 192 0.86 0.58 -5.68
#